data_AF-A0A1B6EHQ8-F1
#
_entry.id   AF-A0A1B6EHQ8-F1
#
_cell.length_a   1.000
_cell.length_b   1.000
_cell.length_c   1.000
_cell.angle_alpha   90.00
_cell.angle_beta   90.00
_cell.angle_gamma   90.00
#
_symmetry.space_group_name_H-M   'P 1'
#
loop_
_entity.id
_entity.type
_entity.pdbx_description
1 polymer ?
#
loop_
_entity_poly.entity_id
_entity_poly.type
_entity_poly.pdbx_seq_one_letter_code
_entity_poly.pdbx_strand_id
1 'polypeptide(L)'
;KSGTGIIRLLLVISSIACLACLCSSGTVKVGLFMLPLMGRLRLMMFVTIFSLLVTCLFLFLDISHVVYLFPFNWGKLNAFFYVSMSILYLISSSLVLHLLHAYSETYPWVPKWTRDQLFITSCLGYVCALEALVLSMLTRCDGGQYSPVDEDPSTMTLQERPPPPSPPRPSAPAHWPVDDVQPCSSKQYHH
;
A
#
# COMPACT_ATOMS: atom_id res chain seq x y z
N LYS A 1 10.26 -2.07 -3.54
CA LYS A 1 9.22 -1.65 -4.52
C LYS A 1 8.98 -2.63 -5.68
N SER A 2 10.00 -3.22 -6.34
CA SER A 2 9.79 -4.05 -7.56
C SER A 2 9.01 -5.38 -7.35
N GLY A 3 9.19 -6.11 -6.25
CA GLY A 3 8.52 -7.40 -6.04
C GLY A 3 7.00 -7.31 -5.79
N THR A 4 6.55 -6.36 -4.97
CA THR A 4 5.13 -6.23 -4.58
C THR A 4 4.21 -5.93 -5.78
N GLY A 5 4.67 -5.09 -6.71
CA GLY A 5 3.92 -4.77 -7.94
C GLY A 5 3.71 -6.00 -8.83
N ILE A 6 4.72 -6.88 -8.94
CA ILE A 6 4.63 -8.11 -9.73
C ILE A 6 3.57 -9.04 -9.14
N ILE A 7 3.55 -9.26 -7.81
CA ILE A 7 2.54 -10.16 -7.23
C ILE A 7 1.13 -9.56 -7.32
N ARG A 8 0.97 -8.24 -7.23
CA ARG A 8 -0.31 -7.57 -7.53
C ARG A 8 -0.78 -7.85 -8.97
N LEU A 9 0.14 -7.80 -9.94
CA LEU A 9 -0.16 -8.11 -11.34
C LEU A 9 -0.55 -9.58 -11.52
N LEU A 10 0.20 -10.50 -10.89
CA LEU A 10 -0.13 -11.93 -10.90
C LEU A 10 -1.52 -12.18 -10.32
N LEU A 11 -1.86 -11.56 -9.19
CA LEU A 11 -3.19 -11.64 -8.58
C LEU A 11 -4.31 -11.19 -9.53
N VAL A 12 -4.08 -10.12 -10.30
CA VAL A 12 -5.04 -9.64 -11.31
C VAL A 12 -5.20 -10.67 -12.44
N ILE A 13 -4.09 -11.20 -12.97
CA ILE A 13 -4.11 -12.22 -14.04
C ILE A 13 -4.84 -13.48 -13.56
N SER A 14 -4.50 -13.99 -12.38
CA SER A 14 -5.13 -15.16 -11.75
C SER A 14 -6.63 -14.93 -11.53
N SER A 15 -7.02 -13.73 -11.09
CA SER A 15 -8.43 -13.37 -10.90
C SER A 15 -9.21 -13.29 -12.22
N ILE A 16 -8.61 -12.75 -13.28
CA ILE A 16 -9.21 -12.72 -14.63
C ILE A 16 -9.36 -14.14 -15.17
N ALA A 17 -8.34 -14.99 -15.02
CA ALA A 17 -8.41 -16.40 -15.42
C ALA A 17 -9.53 -17.14 -14.67
N CYS A 18 -9.62 -16.93 -13.35
CA CYS A 18 -10.69 -17.48 -12.51
C CYS A 18 -12.08 -17.02 -13.01
N LEU A 19 -12.23 -15.73 -13.31
CA LEU A 19 -13.48 -15.18 -13.82
C LEU A 19 -13.83 -15.76 -15.21
N ALA A 20 -12.85 -15.91 -16.10
CA ALA A 20 -13.05 -16.50 -17.42
C ALA A 20 -13.51 -17.97 -17.32
N CYS A 21 -12.90 -18.76 -16.44
CA CYS A 21 -13.31 -20.14 -16.18
C CYS A 21 -14.74 -20.20 -15.61
N LEU A 22 -15.06 -19.31 -14.67
CA LEU A 22 -16.38 -19.24 -14.05
C LEU A 22 -17.48 -18.81 -15.05
N CYS A 23 -17.19 -17.82 -15.90
CA CYS A 23 -18.07 -17.40 -16.99
C CYS A 23 -18.28 -18.51 -18.02
N SER A 24 -17.21 -19.21 -18.41
CA SER A 24 -17.28 -20.33 -19.36
C SER A 24 -18.16 -21.47 -18.82
N SER A 25 -18.12 -21.71 -17.51
CA SER A 25 -18.95 -22.72 -16.84
C SER A 25 -20.41 -22.28 -16.68
N GLY A 26 -20.71 -20.98 -16.73
CA GLY A 26 -22.04 -20.41 -16.48
C GLY A 26 -22.88 -20.13 -17.73
N THR A 27 -22.25 -19.87 -18.89
CA THR A 27 -22.95 -19.36 -20.09
C THR A 27 -23.71 -20.42 -20.89
N VAL A 28 -23.34 -21.70 -20.83
CA VAL A 28 -23.83 -22.68 -21.82
C VAL A 28 -25.11 -23.45 -21.45
N LYS A 29 -25.67 -23.28 -20.24
CA LYS A 29 -26.90 -23.98 -19.86
C LYS A 29 -27.87 -23.09 -19.10
N VAL A 30 -28.94 -22.72 -19.80
CA VAL A 30 -30.20 -22.12 -19.30
C VAL A 30 -30.80 -22.89 -18.09
N GLY A 31 -30.31 -24.10 -17.77
CA GLY A 31 -30.70 -24.91 -16.61
C GLY A 31 -29.91 -24.67 -15.30
N LEU A 32 -28.79 -23.93 -15.28
CA LEU A 32 -28.09 -23.62 -14.02
C LEU A 32 -28.83 -22.57 -13.16
N PHE A 33 -29.77 -21.83 -13.78
CA PHE A 33 -30.58 -20.83 -13.09
C PHE A 33 -31.71 -21.44 -12.24
N MET A 34 -32.02 -22.72 -12.44
CA MET A 34 -33.08 -23.45 -11.74
C MET A 34 -32.59 -24.22 -10.51
N LEU A 35 -31.28 -24.32 -10.27
CA LEU A 35 -30.79 -24.95 -9.05
C LEU A 35 -30.59 -23.89 -7.94
N PRO A 36 -30.96 -24.21 -6.68
CA PRO A 36 -30.61 -23.40 -5.49
C PRO A 36 -29.08 -23.24 -5.25
N LEU A 37 -28.27 -23.78 -6.16
CA LEU A 37 -26.82 -23.70 -6.27
C LEU A 37 -26.26 -22.32 -6.57
N MET A 38 -27.07 -21.47 -7.20
CA MET A 38 -26.56 -20.24 -7.82
C MET A 38 -26.02 -19.23 -6.81
N GLY A 39 -26.46 -19.29 -5.54
CA GLY A 39 -25.91 -18.43 -4.48
C GLY A 39 -24.40 -18.64 -4.26
N ARG A 40 -23.92 -19.89 -4.33
CA ARG A 40 -22.51 -20.23 -4.05
C ARG A 40 -21.58 -19.75 -5.16
N LEU A 41 -22.00 -19.93 -6.42
CA LEU A 41 -21.24 -19.46 -7.59
C LEU A 41 -21.27 -17.93 -7.72
N ARG A 42 -22.41 -17.29 -7.43
CA ARG A 42 -22.49 -15.84 -7.37
C ARG A 42 -21.57 -15.24 -6.32
N LEU A 43 -21.41 -15.91 -5.17
CA LEU A 43 -20.46 -15.48 -4.14
C LEU A 43 -19.01 -15.50 -4.67
N MET A 44 -18.60 -16.57 -5.35
CA MET A 44 -17.25 -16.64 -5.98
C MET A 44 -17.03 -15.57 -7.04
N MET A 45 -18.02 -15.35 -7.90
CA MET A 45 -17.98 -14.28 -8.90
C MET A 45 -17.87 -12.90 -8.24
N PHE A 46 -18.69 -12.63 -7.21
CA PHE A 46 -18.67 -11.36 -6.47
C PHE A 46 -17.31 -11.13 -5.80
N VAL A 47 -16.78 -12.14 -5.10
CA VAL A 47 -15.46 -12.06 -4.44
C VAL A 47 -14.36 -11.79 -5.47
N THR A 48 -14.41 -12.45 -6.63
CA THR A 48 -13.41 -12.26 -7.70
C THR A 48 -13.49 -10.85 -8.30
N ILE A 49 -14.69 -10.34 -8.56
CA ILE A 49 -14.88 -8.97 -9.07
C ILE A 49 -14.44 -7.94 -8.02
N PHE A 50 -14.85 -8.12 -6.77
CA PHE A 50 -14.46 -7.26 -5.66
C PHE A 50 -12.93 -7.23 -5.50
N SER A 51 -12.27 -8.39 -5.62
CA SER A 51 -10.81 -8.49 -5.62
C SER A 51 -10.15 -7.66 -6.72
N LEU A 52 -10.66 -7.77 -7.95
CA LEU A 52 -10.14 -7.01 -9.08
C LEU A 52 -10.29 -5.50 -8.85
N LEU A 53 -11.45 -5.06 -8.36
CA LEU A 53 -11.69 -3.66 -8.05
C LEU A 53 -10.74 -3.15 -6.96
N VAL A 54 -10.63 -3.88 -5.85
CA VAL A 54 -9.73 -3.51 -4.73
C VAL A 54 -8.27 -3.49 -5.20
N THR A 55 -7.83 -4.49 -5.95
CA THR A 55 -6.45 -4.56 -6.45
C THR A 55 -6.16 -3.45 -7.46
N CYS A 56 -7.09 -3.15 -8.36
CA CYS A 56 -6.99 -1.99 -9.25
C CYS A 56 -6.90 -0.68 -8.48
N LEU A 57 -7.75 -0.47 -7.47
CA LEU A 57 -7.69 0.71 -6.61
C LEU A 57 -6.31 0.85 -5.94
N PHE A 58 -5.76 -0.24 -5.40
CA PHE A 58 -4.42 -0.22 -4.82
C PHE A 58 -3.32 0.06 -5.85
N LEU A 59 -3.42 -0.46 -7.07
CA LEU A 59 -2.50 -0.13 -8.15
C LEU A 59 -2.58 1.35 -8.54
N PHE A 60 -3.78 1.90 -8.64
CA PHE A 60 -3.97 3.32 -8.90
C PHE A 60 -3.38 4.19 -7.77
N LEU A 61 -3.59 3.82 -6.51
CA LEU A 61 -3.00 4.52 -5.37
C LEU A 61 -1.47 4.47 -5.40
N ASP A 62 -0.89 3.34 -5.78
CA ASP A 62 0.55 3.15 -5.91
C ASP A 62 1.16 4.02 -7.02
N ILE A 63 0.52 4.05 -8.21
CA ILE A 63 1.00 4.81 -9.38
C ILE A 63 0.76 6.31 -9.24
N SER A 64 -0.37 6.72 -8.67
CA SER A 64 -0.74 8.14 -8.57
C SER A 64 0.01 8.90 -7.46
N HIS A 65 0.84 8.22 -6.66
CA HIS A 65 1.52 8.79 -5.49
C HIS A 65 0.56 9.44 -4.47
N VAL A 66 -0.76 9.20 -4.56
CA VAL A 66 -1.79 9.73 -3.65
C VAL A 66 -1.58 9.24 -2.22
N VAL A 67 -0.86 8.14 -2.04
CA VAL A 67 -0.40 7.61 -0.74
C VAL A 67 0.34 8.68 0.08
N TYR A 68 1.04 9.62 -0.56
CA TYR A 68 1.80 10.67 0.13
C TYR A 68 0.95 11.87 0.57
N LEU A 69 -0.32 11.96 0.13
CA LEU A 69 -1.19 13.09 0.45
C LEU A 69 -1.97 12.91 1.76
N PHE A 70 -2.04 11.68 2.31
CA PHE A 70 -2.76 11.40 3.55
C PHE A 70 -1.85 10.74 4.61
N PRO A 71 -1.86 11.23 5.86
CA PRO A 71 -1.10 10.67 6.99
C PRO A 71 -1.77 9.40 7.55
N PHE A 72 -2.19 8.48 6.68
CA PHE A 72 -2.87 7.24 7.07
C PHE A 72 -1.86 6.08 7.13
N ASN A 73 -2.12 5.11 8.00
CA ASN A 73 -1.31 3.90 8.12
C ASN A 73 -1.55 2.94 6.92
N TRP A 74 -1.07 3.32 5.74
CA TRP A 74 -1.29 2.62 4.47
C TRP A 74 -0.84 1.16 4.48
N GLY A 75 0.28 0.84 5.14
CA GLY A 75 0.73 -0.55 5.29
C GLY A 75 -0.28 -1.41 6.07
N LYS A 76 -0.85 -0.88 7.15
CA LYS A 76 -1.86 -1.59 7.96
C LYS A 76 -3.18 -1.77 7.20
N LEU A 77 -3.60 -0.74 6.48
CA LEU A 77 -4.80 -0.79 5.63
C LEU A 77 -4.64 -1.81 4.50
N ASN A 78 -3.51 -1.76 3.78
CA ASN A 78 -3.19 -2.69 2.70
C ASN A 78 -3.14 -4.14 3.20
N ALA A 79 -2.49 -4.39 4.34
CA ALA A 79 -2.47 -5.71 4.97
C ALA A 79 -3.88 -6.19 5.38
N PHE A 80 -4.71 -5.30 5.92
CA PHE A 80 -6.10 -5.63 6.30
C PHE A 80 -6.93 -6.05 5.08
N PHE A 81 -6.88 -5.28 3.99
CA PHE A 81 -7.58 -5.63 2.76
C PHE A 81 -7.07 -6.94 2.16
N TYR A 82 -5.76 -7.17 2.09
CA TYR A 82 -5.25 -8.43 1.52
C TYR A 82 -5.56 -9.66 2.37
N VAL A 83 -5.56 -9.55 3.71
CA VAL A 83 -6.01 -10.65 4.59
C VAL A 83 -7.49 -10.92 4.39
N SER A 84 -8.33 -9.88 4.35
CA SER A 84 -9.77 -10.07 4.15
C SER A 84 -10.07 -10.71 2.79
N MET A 85 -9.37 -10.29 1.74
CA MET A 85 -9.47 -10.89 0.41
C MET A 85 -9.04 -12.37 0.41
N SER A 86 -7.93 -12.71 1.06
CA SER A 86 -7.47 -14.09 1.19
C SER A 86 -8.52 -14.97 1.88
N ILE A 87 -9.09 -14.51 2.99
CA ILE A 87 -10.17 -15.24 3.71
C ILE A 87 -11.40 -15.41 2.82
N LEU A 88 -11.83 -14.36 2.11
CA LEU A 88 -12.98 -14.43 1.20
C LEU A 88 -12.76 -15.45 0.08
N TYR A 89 -11.56 -15.50 -0.52
CA TYR A 89 -11.22 -16.49 -1.52
C TYR A 89 -11.18 -17.92 -0.95
N LEU A 90 -10.67 -18.11 0.27
CA LEU A 90 -10.67 -19.42 0.93
C LEU A 90 -12.10 -19.92 1.19
N ILE A 91 -12.95 -19.07 1.77
CA ILE A 91 -14.36 -19.41 2.03
C ILE A 91 -15.05 -19.73 0.71
N SER A 92 -14.88 -18.87 -0.30
CA SER A 92 -15.56 -19.04 -1.57
C SER A 92 -15.11 -20.30 -2.33
N SER A 93 -13.80 -20.53 -2.43
CA SER A 93 -13.23 -21.71 -3.09
C SER A 93 -13.65 -23.01 -2.39
N SER A 94 -13.68 -23.00 -1.06
CA SER A 94 -14.17 -24.14 -0.27
C SER A 94 -15.65 -24.41 -0.48
N LEU A 95 -16.46 -23.35 -0.60
CA LEU A 95 -17.89 -23.45 -0.89
C LEU A 95 -18.14 -24.07 -2.28
N VAL A 96 -17.29 -23.75 -3.26
CA VAL A 96 -17.31 -24.31 -4.62
C VAL A 96 -16.85 -25.77 -4.63
N LEU A 97 -15.83 -26.17 -3.85
CA LEU A 97 -15.44 -27.59 -3.73
C LEU A 97 -16.53 -28.42 -3.07
N HIS A 98 -17.08 -27.93 -1.96
CA HIS A 98 -18.20 -28.59 -1.28
C HIS A 98 -19.37 -28.74 -2.24
N LEU A 99 -19.56 -27.76 -3.11
CA LEU A 99 -20.58 -27.82 -4.13
C LEU A 99 -20.29 -28.90 -5.17
N LEU A 100 -19.07 -28.95 -5.70
CA LEU A 100 -18.63 -29.95 -6.66
C LEU A 100 -18.80 -31.38 -6.12
N HIS A 101 -18.51 -31.59 -4.84
CA HIS A 101 -18.69 -32.88 -4.19
C HIS A 101 -20.17 -33.27 -4.08
N ALA A 102 -21.01 -32.37 -3.55
CA ALA A 102 -22.46 -32.61 -3.48
C ALA A 102 -23.09 -32.86 -4.86
N TYR A 103 -22.51 -32.25 -5.89
CA TYR A 103 -22.95 -32.42 -7.26
C TYR A 103 -22.59 -33.78 -7.86
N SER A 104 -21.41 -34.31 -7.51
CA SER A 104 -20.97 -35.63 -7.96
C SER A 104 -21.83 -36.77 -7.42
N GLU A 105 -22.34 -36.62 -6.21
CA GLU A 105 -23.22 -37.60 -5.54
C GLU A 105 -24.67 -37.54 -6.09
N THR A 106 -25.24 -36.34 -6.20
CA THR A 106 -26.68 -36.17 -6.43
C THR A 106 -27.07 -36.07 -7.92
N TYR A 107 -26.17 -35.62 -8.79
CA TYR A 107 -26.51 -35.26 -10.18
C TYR A 107 -25.49 -35.78 -11.21
N PRO A 108 -25.48 -37.10 -11.51
CA PRO A 108 -24.56 -37.69 -12.48
C PRO A 108 -24.81 -37.25 -13.94
N TRP A 109 -25.96 -36.64 -14.25
CA TRP A 109 -26.31 -36.24 -15.63
C TRP A 109 -25.50 -35.05 -16.15
N VAL A 110 -24.66 -34.45 -15.33
CA VAL A 110 -24.07 -33.15 -15.66
C VAL A 110 -22.86 -33.35 -16.57
N PRO A 111 -22.72 -32.54 -17.64
CA PRO A 111 -21.51 -32.50 -18.45
C PRO A 111 -20.23 -32.41 -17.62
N LYS A 112 -19.32 -33.34 -17.91
CA LYS A 112 -17.98 -33.43 -17.31
C LYS A 112 -17.20 -32.11 -17.44
N TRP A 113 -17.35 -31.43 -18.57
CA TRP A 113 -16.74 -30.13 -18.85
C TRP A 113 -17.02 -29.06 -17.78
N THR A 114 -18.28 -28.93 -17.34
CA THR A 114 -18.66 -27.95 -16.31
C THR A 114 -18.01 -28.26 -14.97
N ARG A 115 -17.90 -29.55 -14.60
CA ARG A 115 -17.23 -29.96 -13.37
C ARG A 115 -15.74 -29.65 -13.41
N ASP A 116 -15.08 -29.92 -14.53
CA ASP A 116 -13.64 -29.66 -14.68
C ASP A 116 -13.36 -28.15 -14.60
N GLN A 117 -14.19 -27.31 -15.23
CA GLN A 117 -14.06 -25.85 -15.11
C GLN A 117 -14.30 -25.35 -13.68
N LEU A 118 -15.28 -25.90 -12.95
CA LEU A 118 -15.51 -25.56 -11.54
C LEU A 118 -14.34 -25.97 -10.64
N PHE A 119 -13.76 -27.15 -10.88
CA PHE A 119 -12.58 -27.62 -10.17
C PHE A 119 -11.38 -26.70 -10.42
N ILE A 120 -11.09 -26.39 -11.68
CA ILE A 120 -10.01 -25.47 -12.07
C ILE A 120 -10.23 -24.08 -11.43
N THR A 121 -11.46 -23.57 -11.46
CA THR A 121 -11.83 -22.29 -10.84
C THR A 121 -11.56 -22.30 -9.33
N SER A 122 -11.88 -23.40 -8.66
CA SER A 122 -11.59 -23.54 -7.22
C SER A 122 -10.08 -23.56 -6.95
N CYS A 123 -9.30 -24.32 -7.73
CA CYS A 123 -7.84 -24.31 -7.62
C CYS A 123 -7.26 -22.90 -7.83
N LEU A 124 -7.70 -22.18 -8.86
CA LEU A 124 -7.31 -20.80 -9.10
C LEU A 124 -7.70 -19.87 -7.94
N GLY A 125 -8.87 -20.08 -7.34
CA GLY A 125 -9.30 -19.35 -6.15
C GLY A 125 -8.36 -19.53 -4.95
N TYR A 126 -7.85 -20.74 -4.72
CA TYR A 126 -6.82 -20.99 -3.70
C TYR A 126 -5.48 -20.33 -4.05
N VAL A 127 -5.09 -20.33 -5.34
CA VAL A 127 -3.90 -19.59 -5.79
C VAL A 127 -4.05 -18.09 -5.51
N CYS A 128 -5.19 -17.49 -5.84
CA CYS A 128 -5.48 -16.09 -5.51
C CYS A 128 -5.43 -15.84 -3.99
N ALA A 129 -5.91 -16.78 -3.18
CA ALA A 129 -5.84 -16.67 -1.71
C ALA A 129 -4.40 -16.68 -1.19
N LEU A 130 -3.54 -17.52 -1.77
CA LEU A 130 -2.11 -17.59 -1.45
C LEU A 130 -1.37 -16.34 -1.88
N GLU A 131 -1.62 -15.86 -3.10
CA GLU A 131 -1.07 -14.60 -3.60
C GLU A 131 -1.44 -13.45 -2.67
N ALA A 132 -2.72 -13.29 -2.32
CA ALA A 132 -3.17 -12.26 -1.38
C ALA A 132 -2.52 -12.39 0.00
N LEU A 133 -2.34 -13.61 0.50
CA LEU A 133 -1.65 -13.86 1.77
C LEU A 133 -0.17 -13.44 1.70
N VAL A 134 0.51 -13.79 0.62
CA VAL A 134 1.90 -13.40 0.36
C VAL A 134 2.02 -11.87 0.29
N LEU A 135 1.10 -11.18 -0.39
CA LEU A 135 1.07 -9.71 -0.40
C LEU A 135 0.92 -9.14 1.01
N SER A 136 0.06 -9.73 1.84
CA SER A 136 -0.11 -9.29 3.22
C SER A 136 1.17 -9.47 4.04
N MET A 137 1.85 -10.61 3.90
CA MET A 137 3.12 -10.88 4.59
C MET A 137 4.20 -9.91 4.15
N LEU A 138 4.35 -9.67 2.85
CA LEU A 138 5.32 -8.70 2.32
C LEU A 138 5.03 -7.28 2.83
N THR A 139 3.76 -6.90 2.91
CA THR A 139 3.34 -5.59 3.45
C THR A 139 3.68 -5.45 4.93
N ARG A 140 3.55 -6.53 5.72
CA ARG A 140 3.96 -6.53 7.12
C ARG A 140 5.47 -6.42 7.29
N CYS A 141 6.25 -7.09 6.45
CA CYS A 141 7.72 -7.03 6.49
C CYS A 141 8.24 -5.63 6.12
N ASP A 142 7.66 -4.99 5.10
CA ASP A 142 8.05 -3.64 4.66
C ASP A 142 7.71 -2.56 5.71
N GLY A 143 6.62 -2.75 6.48
CA GLY A 143 6.21 -1.85 7.56
C GLY A 143 7.08 -1.87 8.81
N GLY A 144 8.00 -2.84 8.96
CA GLY A 144 8.97 -2.90 10.06
C GLY A 144 10.17 -1.96 9.91
N GLN A 145 10.33 -1.35 8.73
CA GLN A 145 11.43 -0.44 8.38
C GLN A 145 11.02 1.03 8.38
N TYR A 146 10.01 1.40 9.17
CA TYR A 146 9.88 2.78 9.59
C TYR A 146 10.95 3.03 10.66
N SER A 147 12.17 3.36 10.20
CA SER A 147 13.07 4.12 11.07
C SER A 147 12.34 5.42 11.33
N PRO A 148 11.87 5.72 12.55
CA PRO A 148 11.54 7.11 12.84
C PRO A 148 12.76 7.91 12.39
N VAL A 149 12.53 8.94 11.58
CA VAL A 149 13.49 10.03 11.48
C VAL A 149 13.77 10.38 12.94
N ASP A 150 15.02 10.25 13.39
CA ASP A 150 15.43 10.78 14.68
C ASP A 150 14.99 12.24 14.66
N GLU A 151 13.84 12.53 15.29
CA GLU A 151 13.49 13.87 15.69
C GLU A 151 14.47 14.18 16.80
N ASP A 152 15.68 14.58 16.40
CA ASP A 152 16.72 15.08 17.28
C ASP A 152 16.06 16.19 18.12
N PRO A 153 15.75 15.97 19.43
CA PRO A 153 14.97 16.91 20.21
C PRO A 153 15.79 18.16 20.60
N SER A 154 16.90 18.44 19.92
CA SER A 154 17.99 19.25 20.45
C SER A 154 18.65 20.17 19.44
N THR A 155 17.90 20.72 18.46
CA THR A 155 18.33 21.94 17.76
C THR A 155 17.16 22.89 17.51
N MET A 156 16.35 23.12 18.53
CA MET A 156 15.57 24.36 18.64
C MET A 156 16.05 25.16 19.86
N THR A 157 17.36 25.38 19.94
CA THR A 157 17.89 26.47 20.76
C THR A 157 17.49 27.76 20.05
N LEU A 158 16.39 28.37 20.52
CA LEU A 158 16.15 29.80 20.41
C LEU A 158 17.49 30.52 20.62
N GLN A 159 18.07 31.02 19.54
CA GLN A 159 19.23 31.92 19.62
C GLN A 159 18.69 33.25 20.14
N GLU A 160 18.52 33.34 21.45
CA GLU A 160 18.19 34.57 22.16
C GLU A 160 19.36 35.54 21.94
N ARG A 161 19.19 36.46 21.00
CA ARG A 161 20.14 37.53 20.70
C ARG A 161 20.13 38.52 21.87
N PRO A 162 21.22 38.70 22.63
CA PRO A 162 21.26 39.74 23.66
C PRO A 162 21.14 41.12 23.00
N PRO A 163 20.41 42.07 23.61
CA PRO A 163 20.19 43.40 23.04
C PRO A 163 21.49 44.24 23.02
N PRO A 164 21.66 45.14 22.03
CA PRO A 164 22.85 45.98 21.93
C PRO A 164 22.79 47.11 22.97
N PRO A 165 23.90 47.43 23.68
CA PRO A 165 23.96 48.67 24.44
C PRO A 165 24.22 49.86 23.50
N SER A 166 23.32 50.85 23.52
CA SER A 166 23.49 52.18 22.92
C SER A 166 24.11 53.17 23.94
N PRO A 167 24.71 54.29 23.49
CA PRO A 167 25.83 54.96 24.16
C PRO A 167 25.40 56.12 25.09
N PRO A 168 26.30 56.62 25.95
CA PRO A 168 26.23 57.98 26.46
C PRO A 168 27.36 58.89 25.89
N ARG A 169 26.94 59.93 25.14
CA ARG A 169 27.60 61.27 25.01
C ARG A 169 27.46 62.03 26.36
N PRO A 170 28.07 63.21 26.66
CA PRO A 170 28.58 64.27 25.75
C PRO A 170 29.81 65.11 26.21
N SER A 171 30.54 65.73 25.27
CA SER A 171 30.85 67.19 25.29
C SER A 171 31.65 67.60 24.05
N ALA A 172 31.11 68.56 23.30
CA ALA A 172 31.76 69.27 22.19
C ALA A 172 32.67 70.41 22.76
N PRO A 173 33.42 71.24 21.97
CA PRO A 173 33.49 71.33 20.51
C PRO A 173 34.91 71.59 19.91
N ALA A 174 34.91 71.68 18.57
CA ALA A 174 35.68 72.62 17.75
C ALA A 174 37.12 72.29 17.27
N HIS A 175 37.18 72.16 15.93
CA HIS A 175 38.17 72.74 15.01
C HIS A 175 39.42 71.92 14.64
N TRP A 176 39.37 71.36 13.41
CA TRP A 176 40.49 70.97 12.52
C TRP A 176 41.49 72.13 12.26
N PRO A 177 42.69 71.99 11.65
CA PRO A 177 43.27 70.90 10.84
C PRO A 177 44.72 70.53 11.27
N VAL A 178 45.43 69.55 10.70
CA VAL A 178 46.39 69.73 9.58
C VAL A 178 46.98 68.36 9.20
N ASP A 179 46.80 68.05 7.91
CA ASP A 179 47.61 67.31 6.93
C ASP A 179 48.32 65.98 7.26
N ASP A 180 47.73 64.97 6.64
CA ASP A 180 48.17 63.68 6.12
C ASP A 180 49.61 63.14 6.30
N VAL A 181 49.59 61.95 6.92
CA VAL A 181 50.25 60.68 6.55
C VAL A 181 51.77 60.57 6.79
N GLN A 182 52.11 59.92 7.91
CA GLN A 182 53.41 59.26 8.09
C GLN A 182 53.27 57.93 8.89
N PRO A 183 54.08 56.89 8.56
CA PRO A 183 53.99 55.56 9.15
C PRO A 183 55.06 55.27 10.22
N CYS A 184 54.87 54.11 10.88
CA CYS A 184 55.83 53.27 11.60
C CYS A 184 56.59 53.84 12.81
N SER A 185 56.47 53.20 13.99
CA SER A 185 57.52 52.30 14.50
C SER A 185 57.27 51.80 15.94
N SER A 186 57.48 50.50 16.13
CA SER A 186 58.07 49.76 17.27
C SER A 186 57.66 49.99 18.74
N LYS A 187 57.07 48.90 19.31
CA LYS A 187 57.30 48.24 20.62
C LYS A 187 58.07 49.00 21.73
N GLN A 188 57.49 49.06 22.94
CA GLN A 188 58.10 48.53 24.18
C GLN A 188 57.18 48.59 25.41
N TYR A 189 57.37 47.59 26.29
CA TYR A 189 56.84 47.41 27.65
C TYR A 189 57.24 48.54 28.61
N HIS A 190 56.38 48.89 29.59
CA HIS A 190 56.65 48.77 31.04
C HIS A 190 55.47 49.29 31.90
N HIS A 191 55.17 48.50 32.94
CA HIS A 191 54.42 48.75 34.19
C HIS A 191 52.96 49.19 34.14
#